data_AF-A0A9P2UQR0-F1
#
_entry.id   AF-A0A9P2UQR0-F1
#
_cell.length_a   1.000
_cell.length_b   1.000
_cell.length_c   1.000
_cell.angle_alpha   90.00
_cell.angle_beta   90.00
_cell.angle_gamma   90.00
#
_symmetry.space_group_name_H-M   'P 1'
#
loop_
_entity.id
_entity.type
_entity.pdbx_description
1 polymer ?
#
loop_
_entity_poly.entity_id
_entity_poly.type
_entity_poly.pdbx_seq_one_letter_code
_entity_poly.pdbx_strand_id
1 'polypeptide(L)' 'MTNFKKHPDGYKSYLGRDDKGLYSVRIGWQVYASNANGSVLYKVKDG' A
#
# COMPACT_ATOMS: atom_id res chain seq x y z
N MET A 1 -9.95 14.20 18.86
CA MET A 1 -9.38 14.79 17.63
C MET A 1 -8.21 13.93 17.18
N THR A 2 -8.44 12.99 16.25
CA THR A 2 -7.34 12.17 15.71
C THR A 2 -6.63 13.00 14.65
N ASN A 3 -5.65 13.78 15.10
CA ASN A 3 -4.74 14.53 14.24
C ASN A 3 -3.82 13.54 13.50
N PHE A 4 -4.37 12.80 12.52
CA PHE A 4 -3.57 11.94 11.67
C PHE A 4 -2.85 12.81 10.63
N LYS A 5 -1.73 13.41 11.04
CA LYS A 5 -0.68 13.79 10.09
C LYS A 5 0.30 12.62 9.96
N LYS A 6 -0.11 11.59 9.22
CA LYS A 6 0.79 10.67 8.50
C LYS A 6 0.94 11.26 7.10
N HIS A 7 2.11 11.43 6.49
CA HIS A 7 3.27 10.55 6.40
C HIS A 7 4.43 11.31 5.71
N PRO A 8 5.72 11.14 6.08
CA PRO A 8 6.83 11.53 5.19
C PRO A 8 7.30 10.36 4.29
N ASP A 9 7.77 9.22 4.81
CA ASP A 9 8.13 8.04 3.98
C ASP A 9 8.02 6.68 4.72
N GLY A 10 7.44 6.62 5.92
CA GLY A 10 7.68 5.49 6.86
C GLY A 10 6.52 4.59 7.33
N TYR A 11 5.43 4.40 6.58
CA TYR A 11 4.30 3.55 6.97
C TYR A 11 3.84 2.71 5.76
N LYS A 12 4.31 1.46 5.70
CA LYS A 12 3.72 0.43 4.84
C LYS A 12 2.45 -0.06 5.53
N SER A 13 1.28 0.39 5.09
CA SER A 13 0.00 -0.13 5.59
C SER A 13 -0.50 -1.22 4.65
N TYR A 14 -0.75 -2.40 5.18
CA TYR A 14 -1.40 -3.47 4.42
C TYR A 14 -2.89 -3.12 4.22
N LEU A 15 -3.32 -3.04 2.97
CA LEU A 15 -4.69 -2.70 2.58
C LEU A 15 -5.54 -3.94 2.30
N GLY A 16 -4.93 -5.05 1.87
CA GLY A 16 -5.65 -6.29 1.59
C GLY A 16 -4.97 -7.17 0.56
N ARG A 17 -5.57 -8.33 0.29
CA ARG A 17 -5.13 -9.28 -0.74
C ARG A 17 -6.18 -9.39 -1.82
N ASP A 18 -5.73 -9.33 -3.06
CA ASP A 18 -6.54 -9.51 -4.25
C ASP A 18 -6.70 -11.01 -4.58
N ASP A 19 -7.72 -11.36 -5.35
CA ASP A 19 -8.05 -12.76 -5.73
C ASP A 19 -6.87 -13.43 -6.46
N LYS A 20 -6.09 -12.63 -7.19
CA LYS A 20 -4.86 -13.06 -7.89
C LYS A 20 -3.66 -13.32 -6.98
N GLY A 21 -3.81 -13.20 -5.66
CA GLY A 21 -2.74 -13.41 -4.69
C GLY A 21 -1.77 -12.24 -4.54
N LEU A 22 -2.13 -11.05 -5.05
CA LEU A 22 -1.36 -9.82 -4.88
C LEU A 22 -1.79 -9.07 -3.61
N TYR A 23 -0.84 -8.38 -2.99
CA TYR A 23 -1.00 -7.67 -1.73
C TYR A 23 -1.06 -6.18 -2.00
N SER A 24 -2.14 -5.52 -1.65
CA SER A 24 -2.23 -4.07 -1.73
C SER A 24 -1.56 -3.46 -0.50
N VAL A 25 -0.57 -2.60 -0.72
CA VAL A 25 0.13 -1.87 0.33
C VAL A 25 0.11 -0.38 0.03
N ARG A 26 -0.19 0.42 1.05
CA ARG A 26 -0.08 1.87 0.98
C ARG A 26 1.31 2.27 1.42
N ILE A 27 1.99 3.04 0.59
CA ILE A 27 3.29 3.65 0.92
C ILE A 27 3.13 5.15 0.71
N GLY A 28 3.08 5.90 1.81
CA GLY A 28 2.74 7.31 1.78
C GLY A 28 1.31 7.55 1.27
N TRP A 29 1.19 8.34 0.20
CA TRP A 29 -0.09 8.68 -0.43
C TRP A 29 -0.45 7.76 -1.60
N GLN A 30 0.42 6.82 -1.95
CA GLN A 30 0.25 5.97 -3.13
C GLN A 30 -0.04 4.53 -2.71
N VAL A 31 -0.90 3.87 -3.46
CA VAL A 31 -1.21 2.45 -3.30
C VAL A 31 -0.39 1.65 -4.30
N TYR A 32 0.18 0.55 -3.85
CA TYR A 32 1.00 -0.35 -4.65
C TYR A 32 0.52 -1.78 -4.50
N ALA A 33 0.69 -2.57 -5.55
CA ALA A 33 0.57 -4.01 -5.49
C ALA A 33 1.93 -4.62 -5.16
N SER A 34 1.95 -5.57 -4.25
CA SER A 34 3.12 -6.31 -3.78
C SER A 34 2.90 -7.81 -3.87
N ASN A 35 3.97 -8.59 -3.92
CA ASN A 35 3.89 -10.04 -3.79
C ASN A 35 3.90 -10.48 -2.31
N ALA A 36 3.74 -11.78 -2.06
CA ALA A 36 3.77 -12.37 -0.71
C ALA A 36 5.10 -12.16 0.04
N ASN A 37 6.18 -11.87 -0.69
CA ASN A 37 7.50 -11.57 -0.12
C ASN A 37 7.65 -10.07 0.25
N GLY A 38 6.63 -9.25 0.02
CA GLY A 38 6.63 -7.82 0.36
C GLY A 38 7.29 -6.90 -0.66
N SER A 39 7.72 -7.43 -1.82
CA SER A 39 8.27 -6.64 -2.92
C SER A 39 7.16 -5.93 -3.68
N VAL A 40 7.30 -4.61 -3.88
CA VAL A 40 6.40 -3.81 -4.70
C VAL A 40 6.58 -4.16 -6.17
N LEU A 41 5.47 -4.49 -6.83
CA LEU A 41 5.42 -4.84 -8.25
C LEU A 41 5.09 -3.61 -9.10
N TYR A 42 3.99 -2.92 -8.79
CA TYR A 42 3.55 -1.73 -9.53
C TYR A 42 2.68 -0.81 -8.68
N LYS A 43 2.60 0.46 -9.08
CA LYS A 43 1.69 1.45 -8.49
C LYS A 43 0.28 1.21 -9.01
N VAL A 44 -0.68 1.08 -8.09
CA VAL A 44 -2.10 1.05 -8.42
C VAL A 44 -2.52 2.48 -8.76
N LYS A 45 -3.05 2.70 -9.97
CA LYS A 45 -3.74 3.94 -10.30
C LYS A 45 -5.20 3.76 -9.92
N ASP A 46 -5.69 4.63 -9.04
CA ASP A 46 -7.14 4.83 -8.88
C ASP A 46 -7.65 5.30 -10.25
N GLY A 47 -8.60 4.54 -10.81
CA GLY A 47 -9.22 4.81 -12.11
C GLY A 47 -10.28 5.90 -12.02
#